data_AF-A0AAV1J1U8-F1
#
_entry.id   AF-A0AAV1J1U8-F1
#
_cell.length_a   1.000
_cell.length_b   1.000
_cell.length_c   1.000
_cell.angle_alpha   90.00
_cell.angle_beta   90.00
_cell.angle_gamma   90.00
#
_symmetry.space_group_name_H-M   'P 1'
#
loop_
_entity.id
_entity.type
_entity.pdbx_description
1 polymer ?
#
loop_
_entity_poly.entity_id
_entity_poly.type
_entity_poly.pdbx_seq_one_letter_code
_entity_poly.pdbx_strand_id
1 'polypeptide(L)'
;MKILLNWRQKVKSYKKEALESQETASSISDSEKELTLKKLSIAFANLKNAMKIFEENDPNFERSFNVNNKICAAYHCYQDLYDSKKKEAKQSRIDSFFRPKV
;
A
#
# COMPACT_ATOMS: atom_id res chain seq x y z
N MET A 1 -38.04 29.98 -12.01
CA MET A 1 -36.57 30.22 -11.88
C MET A 1 -35.93 29.83 -10.54
N LYS A 2 -36.65 29.53 -9.44
CA LYS A 2 -36.04 29.19 -8.13
C LYS A 2 -35.39 27.79 -8.06
N ILE A 3 -35.96 26.80 -8.75
CA ILE A 3 -35.49 25.40 -8.74
C ILE A 3 -34.09 25.26 -9.36
N LEU A 4 -33.83 25.98 -10.46
CA LEU A 4 -32.54 25.97 -11.16
C LEU A 4 -31.43 26.63 -10.33
N LEU A 5 -31.77 27.65 -9.53
CA LEU A 5 -30.82 28.33 -8.64
C LEU A 5 -30.35 27.40 -7.52
N ASN A 6 -31.30 26.65 -6.93
CA ASN A 6 -31.03 25.66 -5.90
C ASN A 6 -30.11 24.53 -6.41
N TRP A 7 -30.37 24.03 -7.63
CA TRP A 7 -29.50 23.03 -8.27
C TRP A 7 -28.07 23.53 -8.50
N ARG A 8 -27.91 24.77 -8.96
CA ARG A 8 -26.58 25.37 -9.16
C ARG A 8 -25.81 25.54 -7.85
N GLN A 9 -26.49 25.90 -6.77
CA GLN A 9 -25.89 25.98 -5.44
C GLN A 9 -25.49 24.60 -4.91
N LYS A 10 -26.34 23.60 -5.11
CA LYS A 10 -26.06 22.22 -4.70
C LYS A 10 -24.86 21.63 -5.45
N VAL A 11 -24.77 21.85 -6.76
CA VAL A 11 -23.63 21.43 -7.58
C VAL A 11 -22.33 22.13 -7.15
N LYS A 12 -22.39 23.40 -6.76
CA LYS A 12 -21.23 24.12 -6.20
C LYS A 12 -20.79 23.55 -4.85
N SER A 13 -21.73 23.14 -3.99
CA SER A 13 -21.43 22.46 -2.72
C SER A 13 -20.70 21.14 -2.97
N TYR A 14 -21.23 20.28 -3.84
CA TYR A 14 -20.60 19.01 -4.18
C TYR A 14 -19.20 19.18 -4.78
N LYS A 15 -19.00 20.21 -5.61
CA LYS A 15 -17.69 20.49 -6.20
C LYS A 15 -16.68 21.00 -5.17
N LYS A 16 -17.13 21.71 -4.13
CA LYS A 16 -16.30 22.19 -3.03
C LYS A 16 -15.93 21.06 -2.07
N GLU A 17 -16.89 20.22 -1.70
CA GLU A 17 -16.68 19.03 -0.86
C GLU A 17 -15.74 18.01 -1.54
N ALA A 18 -15.86 17.83 -2.86
CA ALA A 18 -14.96 16.98 -3.63
C ALA A 18 -13.53 17.55 -3.71
N LEU A 19 -13.38 18.87 -3.83
CA LEU A 19 -12.08 19.53 -3.86
C LEU A 19 -11.40 19.49 -2.48
N GLU A 20 -12.13 19.74 -1.38
CA GLU A 20 -11.64 19.64 0.00
C GLU A 20 -11.27 18.19 0.36
N SER A 21 -12.02 17.19 -0.12
CA SER A 21 -11.68 15.76 0.06
C SER A 21 -10.41 15.35 -0.70
N GLN A 22 -10.12 16.02 -1.83
CA GLN A 22 -8.91 15.77 -2.62
C GLN A 22 -7.69 16.51 -2.07
N GLU A 23 -7.90 17.69 -1.48
CA GLU A 23 -6.86 18.53 -0.86
C GLU A 23 -6.42 17.99 0.50
N THR A 24 -7.33 17.42 1.30
CA THR A 24 -7.01 16.71 2.56
C THR A 24 -6.26 15.39 2.34
N ALA A 25 -6.46 14.71 1.21
CA ALA A 25 -5.62 13.56 0.81
C ALA A 25 -4.21 13.97 0.34
N SER A 26 -4.06 15.22 -0.11
CA SER A 26 -2.80 15.82 -0.55
C SER A 26 -1.99 16.45 0.60
N SER A 27 -2.58 16.68 1.78
CA SER A 27 -1.91 17.28 2.94
C SER A 27 -1.22 16.28 3.87
N ILE A 28 -1.28 14.97 3.58
CA ILE A 28 -0.44 13.96 4.22
C ILE A 28 0.96 14.09 3.61
N SER A 29 1.93 14.57 4.40
CA SER A 29 3.30 14.72 3.95
C SER A 29 3.82 13.43 3.30
N ASP A 30 4.56 13.56 2.20
CA ASP A 30 5.11 12.40 1.47
C ASP A 30 6.02 11.52 2.35
N SER A 31 6.52 12.06 3.48
CA SER A 31 7.28 11.30 4.48
C SER A 31 6.46 10.21 5.19
N GLU A 32 5.12 10.31 5.24
CA GLU A 32 4.27 9.27 5.85
C GLU A 32 4.01 8.08 4.89
N LYS A 33 4.14 8.32 3.57
CA LYS A 33 3.89 7.35 2.50
C LYS A 33 5.14 6.55 2.12
N GLU A 34 5.96 6.16 3.09
CA GLU A 34 7.13 5.31 2.84
C GLU A 34 6.82 3.81 2.99
N LEU A 35 7.24 2.99 2.02
CA LEU A 35 7.29 1.52 2.11
C LEU A 35 8.56 1.05 2.85
N THR A 36 8.55 1.20 4.18
CA THR A 36 9.63 0.69 5.03
C THR A 36 9.68 -0.84 5.02
N LEU A 37 10.83 -1.43 5.38
CA LEU A 37 10.97 -2.89 5.53
C LEU A 37 9.90 -3.50 6.45
N LYS A 38 9.55 -2.80 7.53
CA LYS A 38 8.50 -3.23 8.48
C LYS A 38 7.12 -3.20 7.84
N LYS A 39 6.78 -2.14 7.10
CA LYS A 39 5.49 -2.03 6.41
C LYS A 39 5.34 -3.10 5.32
N LEU A 40 6.41 -3.33 4.53
CA LEU A 40 6.44 -4.41 3.52
C LEU A 40 6.29 -5.79 4.17
N SER A 41 6.98 -6.07 5.28
CA SER A 41 6.85 -7.36 5.96
C SER A 41 5.44 -7.60 6.51
N ILE A 42 4.79 -6.55 7.03
CA ILE A 42 3.40 -6.62 7.50
C ILE A 42 2.46 -6.89 6.32
N ALA A 43 2.64 -6.18 5.20
CA ALA A 43 1.83 -6.39 4.00
C ALA A 43 1.95 -7.84 3.47
N PHE A 44 3.17 -8.39 3.41
CA PHE A 44 3.36 -9.79 3.00
C PHE A 44 2.74 -10.79 3.98
N ALA A 45 2.81 -10.54 5.29
CA ALA A 45 2.15 -11.38 6.27
C ALA A 45 0.62 -11.38 6.07
N ASN A 46 0.03 -10.21 5.84
CA ASN A 46 -1.41 -10.08 5.57
C ASN A 46 -1.82 -10.81 4.29
N LEU A 47 -1.04 -10.68 3.21
CA LEU A 47 -1.30 -11.40 1.96
C LEU A 47 -1.26 -12.92 2.17
N LYS A 48 -0.24 -13.42 2.88
CA LYS A 48 -0.13 -14.85 3.21
C LYS A 48 -1.31 -15.35 4.04
N ASN A 49 -1.74 -14.58 5.03
CA ASN A 49 -2.90 -14.93 5.84
C ASN A 49 -4.18 -14.97 4.99
N ALA A 50 -4.39 -14.01 4.10
CA ALA A 50 -5.53 -14.01 3.19
C ALA A 50 -5.52 -15.23 2.24
N MET A 51 -4.36 -15.53 1.63
CA MET A 51 -4.18 -16.69 0.75
C MET A 51 -4.46 -18.01 1.48
N LYS A 52 -4.01 -18.13 2.73
CA LYS A 52 -4.27 -19.29 3.59
C LYS A 52 -5.77 -19.45 3.88
N ILE A 53 -6.48 -18.34 4.16
CA ILE A 53 -7.94 -18.38 4.35
C ILE A 53 -8.63 -18.92 3.08
N PHE A 54 -8.19 -18.49 1.88
CA PHE A 54 -8.75 -19.02 0.63
C PHE A 54 -8.46 -20.51 0.43
N GLU A 55 -7.24 -20.96 0.71
CA GLU A 55 -6.88 -22.38 0.63
C GLU A 55 -7.70 -23.26 1.59
N GLU A 56 -7.92 -22.81 2.82
CA GLU A 56 -8.59 -23.60 3.86
C GLU A 56 -10.12 -23.60 3.73
N ASN A 57 -10.71 -22.54 3.19
CA ASN A 57 -12.17 -22.34 3.21
C ASN A 57 -12.83 -22.43 1.82
N ASP A 58 -12.06 -22.44 0.73
CA ASP A 58 -12.64 -22.62 -0.61
C ASP A 58 -12.85 -24.11 -0.91
N PRO A 59 -14.10 -24.59 -1.08
CA PRO A 59 -14.35 -25.98 -1.47
C PRO A 59 -13.84 -26.33 -2.88
N ASN A 60 -13.53 -25.32 -3.71
CA ASN A 60 -12.90 -25.47 -5.01
C ASN A 60 -11.40 -25.11 -4.92
N PHE A 61 -10.57 -26.14 -4.81
CA PHE A 61 -9.12 -26.02 -4.75
C PHE A 61 -8.52 -25.29 -5.95
N GLU A 62 -8.98 -25.55 -7.18
CA GLU A 62 -8.40 -24.96 -8.39
C GLU A 62 -8.62 -23.43 -8.40
N ARG A 63 -9.77 -22.97 -7.91
CA ARG A 63 -10.07 -21.55 -7.80
C ARG A 63 -9.14 -20.86 -6.79
N SER A 64 -9.01 -21.39 -5.58
CA SER A 64 -8.12 -20.80 -4.56
C SER A 64 -6.65 -20.85 -4.99
N PHE A 65 -6.21 -21.97 -5.55
CA PHE A 65 -4.87 -22.12 -6.10
C PHE A 65 -4.56 -21.09 -7.20
N ASN A 66 -5.46 -20.91 -8.17
CA ASN A 66 -5.29 -19.94 -9.26
C ASN A 66 -5.22 -18.50 -8.73
N VAL A 67 -6.08 -18.14 -7.78
CA VAL A 67 -6.07 -16.81 -7.14
C VAL A 67 -4.76 -16.59 -6.40
N ASN A 68 -4.32 -17.55 -5.58
CA ASN A 68 -3.09 -17.42 -4.80
C ASN A 68 -1.86 -17.27 -5.70
N ASN A 69 -1.78 -18.04 -6.79
CA ASN A 69 -0.71 -17.89 -7.78
C ASN A 69 -0.69 -16.50 -8.41
N LYS A 70 -1.85 -15.95 -8.78
CA LYS A 70 -1.96 -14.59 -9.33
C LYS A 70 -1.55 -13.53 -8.33
N ILE A 71 -1.92 -13.67 -7.05
CA ILE A 71 -1.49 -12.77 -5.99
C ILE A 71 0.03 -12.81 -5.85
N CYS A 72 0.63 -14.00 -5.72
CA CYS A 72 2.07 -14.20 -5.66
C CYS A 72 2.82 -13.56 -6.83
N ALA A 73 2.30 -13.72 -8.05
CA ALA A 73 2.88 -13.09 -9.24
C ALA A 73 2.75 -11.55 -9.19
N ALA A 74 1.62 -11.03 -8.72
CA ALA A 74 1.34 -9.59 -8.73
C ALA A 74 2.20 -8.78 -7.77
N TYR A 75 2.59 -9.34 -6.61
CA TYR A 75 3.38 -8.59 -5.62
C TYR A 75 4.91 -8.79 -5.73
N HIS A 76 5.40 -9.48 -6.76
CA HIS A 76 6.85 -9.74 -6.94
C HIS A 76 7.69 -8.45 -6.94
N CYS A 77 7.19 -7.38 -7.56
CA CYS A 77 7.87 -6.08 -7.57
C CYS A 77 8.13 -5.51 -6.16
N TYR A 78 7.24 -5.79 -5.20
CA TYR A 78 7.44 -5.41 -3.81
C TYR A 78 8.43 -6.33 -3.09
N GLN A 79 8.55 -7.61 -3.49
CA GLN A 79 9.58 -8.50 -2.96
C GLN A 79 10.97 -8.03 -3.37
N ASP A 80 11.14 -7.66 -4.65
CA ASP A 80 12.40 -7.09 -5.15
C ASP A 80 12.77 -5.80 -4.39
N LEU A 81 11.79 -4.93 -4.13
CA LEU A 81 11.97 -3.73 -3.33
C LEU A 81 12.38 -4.06 -1.88
N TYR A 82 11.72 -5.04 -1.26
CA TYR A 82 12.05 -5.49 0.10
C TYR A 82 13.48 -6.02 0.19
N ASP A 83 13.88 -6.87 -0.75
CA ASP A 83 15.22 -7.47 -0.78
C ASP A 83 16.30 -6.41 -1.04
N SER A 84 16.02 -5.45 -1.92
CA SER A 84 16.92 -4.31 -2.17
C SER A 84 17.11 -3.48 -0.91
N LYS A 85 16.02 -3.05 -0.25
CA LYS A 85 16.08 -2.30 1.02
C LYS A 85 16.78 -3.10 2.13
N LYS A 86 16.60 -4.42 2.16
CA LYS A 86 17.22 -5.31 3.16
C LYS A 86 18.73 -5.43 2.94
N LYS A 87 19.19 -5.46 1.68
CA LYS A 87 20.62 -5.43 1.32
C LYS A 87 21.24 -4.09 1.71
N GLU A 88 20.61 -2.97 1.36
CA GLU A 88 21.05 -1.62 1.74
C GLU A 88 21.21 -1.48 3.26
N ALA A 89 20.18 -1.87 4.03
CA ALA A 89 20.22 -1.80 5.48
C ALA A 89 21.35 -2.67 6.08
N LYS A 90 21.66 -3.82 5.48
CA LYS A 90 22.81 -4.64 5.89
C LYS A 90 24.13 -3.94 5.59
N GLN A 91 24.27 -3.39 4.38
CA GLN A 91 25.48 -2.69 3.97
C GLN A 91 25.76 -1.49 4.89
N SER A 92 24.76 -0.65 5.16
CA SER A 92 24.90 0.49 6.05
C SER A 92 25.33 0.10 7.46
N ARG A 93 24.86 -1.05 7.98
CA ARG A 93 25.29 -1.56 9.29
C ARG A 93 26.75 -2.00 9.28
N ILE A 94 27.19 -2.68 8.22
CA ILE A 94 28.59 -3.09 8.04
C ILE A 94 29.48 -1.84 7.94
N ASP A 95 29.10 -0.88 7.11
CA ASP A 95 29.86 0.37 6.94
C ASP A 95 29.97 1.14 8.26
N SER A 96 28.90 1.16 9.07
CA SER A 96 28.93 1.83 10.38
C SER A 96 29.84 1.13 11.39
N PHE A 97 30.04 -0.18 11.27
CA PHE A 97 30.92 -0.95 12.15
C PHE A 97 32.40 -0.66 11.88
N PHE A 98 32.75 -0.43 10.61
CA PHE A 98 34.13 -0.14 10.19
C PHE A 98 34.49 1.36 10.24
N ARG A 99 33.57 2.24 10.64
CA ARG A 99 33.90 3.65 10.85
C ARG A 99 34.79 3.81 12.09
N PRO A 100 35.87 4.62 11.99
CA PRO A 100 36.68 4.96 13.15
C PRO A 100 35.81 5.57 14.25
N LYS A 101 35.98 5.11 15.48
CA LYS A 101 35.40 5.79 16.65
C LYS A 101 36.20 7.07 16.86
N VAL A 102 35.66 8.19 16.39
CA VAL A 102 36.17 9.54 16.64
C VAL A 102 35.70 9.99 18.02
#